data_AF-A0A608JG41-F1
#
_entry.id   AF-A0A608JG41-F1
#
_cell.length_a   1.000
_cell.length_b   1.000
_cell.length_c   1.000
_cell.angle_alpha   90.00
_cell.angle_beta   90.00
_cell.angle_gamma   90.00
#
_symmetry.space_group_name_H-M   'P 1'
#
loop_
_entity.id
_entity.type
_entity.pdbx_description
1 polymer ?
#
loop_
_entity_poly.entity_id
_entity_poly.type
_entity_poly.pdbx_seq_one_letter_code
_entity_poly.pdbx_strand_id
1 'polypeptide(L)'
;MCIYSVRKTIFENGERYCVLINKKTLKPLFYPNMYLTANFRNKGLSINTIESNAKVLGLLQSFFDEKNMNIMERISGRKFLTSYEIDDLTQYLTKRHKVRKVVNINSNILKDYTKYSRLSTVANYLEWLCEYLIRCDYERREDISRFINSIRERRPRKQIDFDFYTKVQKSLSDSQIVQIFKCLQPESELNPFRKSVQSRNELIITMLYCLGIRAGELLNLRISDIDFEKKIIKIVRRHDDIFDDRLNQPLVKTLNRDLYFSDWLESKIYNYMTGERQKYSKKNKHDFLFICQGSLSKSGFPLTISAYEKMIMKIKRIDPALNDFSGHRLRHTWNYVFSKESSNLRKEGVSFEPEEIRSYLMGWSPNSGTVKFYNHKFNIEQSNLLMRKVQMKIECFLGGGQNE
;
A
#
# COMPACT_ATOMS: atom_id res chain seq x y z
N MET A 1 -8.55 25.95 5.87
CA MET A 1 -7.32 25.20 6.26
C MET A 1 -7.73 24.15 7.27
N CYS A 2 -7.43 22.86 7.07
CA CYS A 2 -7.94 21.79 7.95
C CYS A 2 -7.46 21.99 9.41
N ILE A 3 -8.42 22.27 10.31
CA ILE A 3 -8.21 22.65 11.73
C ILE A 3 -7.72 21.44 12.54
N TYR A 4 -7.99 20.22 12.07
CA TYR A 4 -7.67 18.99 12.76
C TYR A 4 -6.42 18.31 12.19
N SER A 5 -5.69 17.60 13.05
CA SER A 5 -4.56 16.76 12.64
C SER A 5 -4.41 15.54 13.51
N VAL A 6 -3.82 14.49 12.93
CA VAL A 6 -3.42 13.30 13.66
C VAL A 6 -1.98 13.47 14.15
N ARG A 7 -1.76 13.40 15.47
CA ARG A 7 -0.44 13.26 16.07
C ARG A 7 -0.15 11.79 16.34
N LYS A 8 1.10 11.39 16.15
CA LYS A 8 1.58 10.03 16.40
C LYS A 8 2.57 10.05 17.55
N THR A 9 2.57 8.98 18.34
CA THR A 9 3.53 8.75 19.42
C THR A 9 3.93 7.28 19.46
N ILE A 10 5.06 7.00 20.11
CA ILE A 10 5.50 5.65 20.46
C ILE A 10 5.47 5.59 21.98
N PHE A 11 4.83 4.57 22.55
CA PHE A 11 4.88 4.29 23.99
C PHE A 11 6.12 3.46 24.34
N GLU A 12 6.45 3.36 25.63
CA GLU A 12 7.65 2.65 26.11
C GLU A 12 7.65 1.16 25.73
N ASN A 13 6.47 0.56 25.61
CA ASN A 13 6.26 -0.82 25.14
C ASN A 13 6.34 -0.97 23.60
N GLY A 14 6.77 0.07 22.86
CA GLY A 14 6.91 0.05 21.39
C GLY A 14 5.61 0.30 20.61
N GLU A 15 4.48 0.37 21.31
CA GLU A 15 3.17 0.62 20.74
C GLU A 15 3.14 1.97 20.03
N ARG A 16 2.73 1.95 18.76
CA ARG A 16 2.50 3.16 17.98
C ARG A 16 1.05 3.53 18.06
N TYR A 17 0.80 4.72 18.59
CA TYR A 17 -0.53 5.25 18.80
C TYR A 17 -0.72 6.56 18.05
N CYS A 18 -1.97 6.88 17.71
CA CYS A 18 -2.30 8.15 17.08
C CYS A 18 -3.55 8.77 17.67
N VAL A 19 -3.50 10.11 17.82
CA VAL A 19 -4.54 10.92 18.44
C VAL A 19 -4.96 11.99 17.45
N LEU A 20 -6.27 12.10 17.20
CA LEU A 20 -6.86 13.22 16.48
C LEU A 20 -6.98 14.42 17.44
N ILE A 21 -6.36 15.54 17.07
CA ILE A 21 -6.32 16.77 17.86
C ILE A 21 -6.83 17.97 17.06
N ASN A 22 -7.32 18.98 17.78
CA ASN A 22 -7.52 20.32 17.24
C ASN A 22 -6.16 21.06 17.22
N LYS A 23 -5.74 21.60 16.08
CA LYS A 23 -4.44 22.27 15.94
C LYS A 23 -4.32 23.58 16.72
N LYS A 24 -5.44 24.28 16.93
CA LYS A 24 -5.45 25.57 17.63
C LYS A 24 -5.35 25.37 19.14
N THR A 25 -6.14 24.45 19.69
CA THR A 25 -6.19 24.22 21.14
C THR A 25 -5.23 23.15 21.62
N LEU A 26 -4.69 22.34 20.70
CA LEU A 26 -3.89 21.14 20.97
C LEU A 26 -4.62 20.06 21.78
N LYS A 27 -5.94 20.21 21.99
CA LYS A 27 -6.74 19.25 22.75
C LYS A 27 -7.15 18.05 21.88
N PRO A 28 -7.14 16.82 22.43
CA PRO A 28 -7.71 15.64 21.78
C PRO A 28 -9.22 15.78 21.62
N LEU A 29 -9.76 15.23 20.52
CA LEU A 29 -11.20 15.12 20.35
C LEU A 29 -11.69 13.86 21.04
N PHE A 30 -12.52 14.00 22.07
CA PHE A 30 -12.92 12.88 22.93
C PHE A 30 -13.58 11.72 22.15
N TYR A 31 -14.74 11.95 21.52
CA TYR A 31 -15.50 10.89 20.84
C TYR A 31 -14.77 10.24 19.65
N PRO A 32 -14.13 11.00 18.73
CA PRO A 32 -13.34 10.38 17.67
C PRO A 32 -12.21 9.49 18.18
N ASN A 33 -11.46 9.91 19.20
CA ASN A 33 -10.38 9.11 19.74
C ASN A 33 -10.90 7.89 20.51
N MET A 34 -11.99 8.03 21.27
CA MET A 34 -12.67 6.90 21.93
C MET A 34 -13.12 5.85 20.91
N TYR A 35 -13.74 6.28 19.81
CA TYR A 35 -14.14 5.40 18.71
C TYR A 35 -12.95 4.66 18.11
N LEU A 36 -11.87 5.37 17.79
CA LEU A 36 -10.66 4.78 17.21
C LEU A 36 -10.02 3.76 18.15
N THR A 37 -9.99 4.02 19.45
CA THR A 37 -9.50 3.06 20.45
C THR A 37 -10.37 1.81 20.49
N ALA A 38 -11.67 1.97 20.75
CA ALA A 38 -12.57 0.84 20.96
C ALA A 38 -12.76 -0.02 19.70
N ASN A 39 -12.85 0.61 18.52
CA ASN A 39 -13.22 -0.09 17.29
C ASN A 39 -12.04 -0.49 16.41
N PHE A 40 -10.86 0.09 16.61
CA PHE A 40 -9.68 -0.23 15.80
C PHE A 40 -8.51 -0.70 16.63
N ARG A 41 -8.11 0.07 17.65
CA ARG A 41 -6.93 -0.29 18.45
C ARG A 41 -7.14 -1.58 19.22
N ASN A 42 -8.24 -1.70 19.95
CA ASN A 42 -8.56 -2.90 20.73
C ASN A 42 -8.77 -4.15 19.86
N LYS A 43 -9.03 -3.98 18.55
CA LYS A 43 -9.12 -5.07 17.57
C LYS A 43 -7.78 -5.41 16.91
N GLY A 44 -6.66 -4.83 17.38
CA GLY A 44 -5.31 -5.11 16.86
C GLY A 44 -5.09 -4.63 15.42
N LEU A 45 -5.83 -3.62 14.95
CA LEU A 45 -5.64 -3.09 13.60
C LEU A 45 -4.36 -2.26 13.50
N SER A 46 -3.71 -2.32 12.33
CA SER A 46 -2.45 -1.60 12.11
C SER A 46 -2.59 -0.09 12.29
N ILE A 47 -1.56 0.56 12.82
CA ILE A 47 -1.55 2.01 13.05
C ILE A 47 -1.84 2.83 11.77
N ASN A 48 -1.41 2.35 10.60
CA ASN A 48 -1.71 2.99 9.32
C ASN A 48 -3.22 3.01 9.01
N THR A 49 -3.94 1.95 9.39
CA THR A 49 -5.40 1.89 9.27
C THR A 49 -6.06 2.88 10.23
N ILE A 50 -5.62 2.91 11.49
CA ILE A 50 -6.15 3.83 12.51
C ILE A 50 -5.94 5.29 12.07
N GLU A 51 -4.71 5.64 11.65
CA GLU A 51 -4.36 6.98 11.18
C GLU A 51 -5.19 7.39 9.95
N SER A 52 -5.40 6.46 9.01
CA SER A 52 -6.24 6.74 7.83
C SER A 52 -7.67 7.09 8.25
N ASN A 53 -8.27 6.34 9.18
CA ASN A 53 -9.63 6.63 9.68
C ASN A 53 -9.65 7.93 10.49
N ALA A 54 -8.67 8.17 11.37
CA ALA A 54 -8.54 9.39 12.15
C ALA A 54 -8.48 10.65 11.27
N LYS A 55 -7.77 10.59 10.13
CA LYS A 55 -7.74 11.69 9.15
C LYS A 55 -9.11 11.95 8.53
N VAL A 56 -9.92 10.91 8.28
CA VAL A 56 -11.29 11.09 7.78
C VAL A 56 -12.18 11.71 8.84
N LEU A 57 -12.06 11.29 10.10
CA LEU A 57 -12.80 11.90 11.20
C LEU A 57 -12.41 13.37 11.43
N GLY A 58 -11.15 13.73 11.21
CA GLY A 58 -10.73 15.14 11.20
C GLY A 58 -11.35 15.96 10.08
N LEU A 59 -11.59 15.35 8.91
CA LEU A 59 -12.35 16.00 7.83
C LEU A 59 -13.83 16.16 8.20
N LEU A 60 -14.43 15.12 8.78
CA LEU A 60 -15.82 15.18 9.26
C LEU A 60 -16.00 16.30 10.29
N GLN A 61 -15.09 16.42 11.25
CA GLN A 61 -15.17 17.50 12.23
C GLN A 61 -14.96 18.88 11.58
N SER A 62 -14.05 18.99 10.60
CA SER A 62 -13.88 20.24 9.85
C SER A 62 -15.18 20.66 9.14
N PHE A 63 -15.91 19.70 8.56
CA PHE A 63 -17.22 19.96 7.96
C PHE A 63 -18.23 20.49 8.97
N PHE A 64 -18.34 19.86 10.15
CA PHE A 64 -19.28 20.32 11.18
C PHE A 64 -18.94 21.73 11.69
N ASP A 65 -17.66 22.02 11.92
CA ASP A 65 -17.22 23.35 12.34
C ASP A 65 -17.52 24.41 11.27
N GLU A 66 -17.23 24.13 9.99
CA GLU A 66 -17.49 25.05 8.87
C GLU A 66 -18.98 25.35 8.69
N LYS A 67 -19.85 24.41 9.10
CA LYS A 67 -21.30 24.56 9.07
C LYS A 67 -21.90 25.02 10.40
N ASN A 68 -21.08 25.33 11.40
CA ASN A 68 -21.52 25.68 12.76
C ASN A 68 -22.51 24.65 13.36
N MET A 69 -22.27 23.36 13.11
CA MET A 69 -23.12 22.27 13.58
C MET A 69 -22.56 21.61 14.84
N ASN A 70 -23.29 21.69 15.94
CA ASN A 70 -23.03 20.84 17.10
C ASN A 70 -23.66 19.46 16.90
N ILE A 71 -22.90 18.53 16.30
CA ILE A 71 -23.38 17.18 15.99
C ILE A 71 -23.79 16.41 17.26
N MET A 72 -23.16 16.70 18.40
CA MET A 72 -23.43 16.01 19.66
C MET A 72 -24.83 16.36 20.18
N GLU A 73 -25.13 17.65 20.30
CA GLU A 73 -26.46 18.14 20.70
C GLU A 73 -27.54 17.66 19.73
N ARG A 74 -27.25 17.69 18.43
CA ARG A 74 -28.16 17.20 17.40
C ARG A 74 -28.49 15.72 17.57
N ILE A 75 -27.48 14.86 17.72
CA ILE A 75 -27.71 13.42 17.91
C ILE A 75 -28.44 13.14 19.22
N SER A 76 -28.07 13.79 20.33
CA SER A 76 -28.77 13.65 21.61
C SER A 76 -30.24 14.08 21.52
N GLY A 77 -30.53 15.13 20.73
CA GLY A 77 -31.89 15.57 20.43
C GLY A 77 -32.57 14.84 19.26
N ARG A 78 -31.98 13.75 18.73
CA ARG A 78 -32.45 12.98 17.56
C ARG A 78 -32.68 13.81 16.29
N LYS A 79 -31.98 14.93 16.15
CA LYS A 79 -31.98 15.81 14.96
C LYS A 79 -30.84 15.42 14.02
N PHE A 80 -30.99 14.30 13.32
CA PHE A 80 -30.00 13.80 12.36
C PHE A 80 -29.78 14.74 11.18
N LEU A 81 -28.75 14.48 10.37
CA LEU A 81 -28.50 15.25 9.15
C LEU A 81 -29.61 14.98 8.14
N THR A 82 -30.09 16.05 7.51
CA THR A 82 -31.05 16.00 6.40
C THR A 82 -30.37 15.48 5.14
N SER A 83 -31.16 15.04 4.15
CA SER A 83 -30.63 14.57 2.86
C SER A 83 -29.67 15.59 2.21
N TYR A 84 -30.04 16.88 2.23
CA TYR A 84 -29.20 17.96 1.69
C TYR A 84 -27.86 18.10 2.42
N GLU A 85 -27.86 18.04 3.76
CA GLU A 85 -26.63 18.12 4.55
C GLU A 85 -25.72 16.90 4.31
N ILE A 86 -26.29 15.72 4.04
CA ILE A 86 -25.54 14.52 3.70
C ILE A 86 -24.95 14.62 2.29
N ASP A 87 -25.67 15.21 1.33
CA ASP A 87 -25.13 15.49 0.00
C ASP A 87 -23.95 16.46 0.07
N ASP A 88 -24.06 17.52 0.87
CA ASP A 88 -22.98 18.48 1.08
C ASP A 88 -21.77 17.84 1.80
N LEU A 89 -22.02 17.03 2.84
CA LEU A 89 -20.97 16.23 3.49
C LEU A 89 -20.26 15.32 2.49
N THR A 90 -21.01 14.67 1.60
CA THR A 90 -20.45 13.80 0.56
C THR A 90 -19.56 14.60 -0.39
N GLN A 91 -20.02 15.77 -0.86
CA GLN A 91 -19.20 16.66 -1.69
C GLN A 91 -17.95 17.14 -0.94
N TYR A 92 -18.08 17.47 0.34
CA TYR A 92 -16.96 17.86 1.18
C TYR A 92 -15.92 16.74 1.28
N LEU A 93 -16.34 15.51 1.58
CA LEU A 93 -15.43 14.36 1.71
C LEU A 93 -14.78 13.93 0.40
N THR A 94 -15.38 14.26 -0.75
CA THR A 94 -14.84 13.94 -2.08
C THR A 94 -13.84 14.97 -2.61
N LYS A 95 -13.81 16.19 -2.04
CA LYS A 95 -12.83 17.24 -2.38
C LYS A 95 -11.43 16.95 -1.82
N ARG A 96 -10.41 17.41 -2.52
CA ARG A 96 -9.01 17.40 -2.05
C ARG A 96 -8.74 18.64 -1.19
N HIS A 97 -8.70 18.46 0.12
CA HIS A 97 -8.48 19.54 1.11
C HIS A 97 -7.02 20.01 1.27
N LYS A 98 -6.12 19.66 0.33
CA LYS A 98 -4.74 20.17 0.31
C LYS A 98 -4.59 21.17 -0.84
N VAL A 99 -4.27 22.41 -0.51
CA VAL A 99 -3.85 23.42 -1.50
C VAL A 99 -2.53 22.96 -2.12
N ARG A 100 -2.52 22.70 -3.44
CA ARG A 100 -1.28 22.60 -4.22
C ARG A 100 -0.99 24.00 -4.76
N LYS A 101 0.28 24.43 -4.74
CA LYS A 101 0.75 25.71 -5.35
C LYS A 101 0.48 25.80 -6.86
N VAL A 102 0.12 24.69 -7.52
CA VAL A 102 -0.33 24.63 -8.92
C VAL A 102 -1.49 23.63 -8.96
N VAL A 103 -2.68 24.07 -9.40
CA VAL A 103 -3.89 23.25 -9.47
C VAL A 103 -4.20 22.93 -10.92
N ASN A 104 -4.04 21.66 -11.31
CA ASN A 104 -4.58 21.17 -12.56
C ASN A 104 -6.07 20.87 -12.34
N ILE A 105 -6.98 21.45 -13.13
CA ILE A 105 -8.43 21.50 -12.88
C ILE A 105 -9.05 20.08 -12.83
N ASN A 106 -8.52 19.14 -13.61
CA ASN A 106 -8.96 17.73 -13.62
C ASN A 106 -8.45 16.89 -12.42
N SER A 107 -7.69 17.47 -11.50
CA SER A 107 -7.03 16.75 -10.41
C SER A 107 -7.76 16.77 -9.07
N ASN A 108 -8.97 17.35 -9.00
CA ASN A 108 -9.70 17.56 -7.75
C ASN A 108 -10.60 16.39 -7.31
N ILE A 109 -10.85 15.41 -8.19
CA ILE A 109 -11.74 14.28 -7.89
C ILE A 109 -10.93 13.11 -7.31
N LEU A 110 -11.39 12.55 -6.19
CA LEU A 110 -10.81 11.35 -5.59
C LEU A 110 -11.21 10.09 -6.35
N LYS A 111 -10.37 9.05 -6.30
CA LYS A 111 -10.74 7.73 -6.81
C LYS A 111 -11.91 7.16 -6.01
N ASP A 112 -12.80 6.42 -6.66
CA ASP A 112 -14.03 5.92 -6.02
C ASP A 112 -13.77 5.02 -4.82
N TYR A 113 -12.72 4.19 -4.84
CA TYR A 113 -12.30 3.45 -3.65
C TYR A 113 -12.01 4.35 -2.45
N THR A 114 -11.37 5.51 -2.66
CA THR A 114 -11.11 6.48 -1.60
C THR A 114 -12.39 7.13 -1.10
N LYS A 115 -13.30 7.50 -2.01
CA LYS A 115 -14.61 8.06 -1.63
C LYS A 115 -15.42 7.05 -0.81
N TYR A 116 -15.50 5.80 -1.29
CA TYR A 116 -16.15 4.68 -0.61
C TYR A 116 -15.59 4.48 0.80
N SER A 117 -14.26 4.41 0.93
CA SER A 117 -13.61 4.24 2.23
C SER A 117 -13.91 5.40 3.18
N ARG A 118 -13.87 6.66 2.71
CA ARG A 118 -14.18 7.83 3.54
C ARG A 118 -15.61 7.82 4.05
N LEU A 119 -16.57 7.63 3.15
CA LEU A 119 -18.00 7.54 3.51
C LEU A 119 -18.26 6.33 4.42
N SER A 120 -17.50 5.25 4.27
CA SER A 120 -17.60 4.10 5.16
C SER A 120 -17.13 4.43 6.57
N THR A 121 -15.97 5.08 6.71
CA THR A 121 -15.48 5.55 8.01
C THR A 121 -16.49 6.50 8.67
N VAL A 122 -17.03 7.46 7.92
CA VAL A 122 -18.00 8.44 8.44
C VAL A 122 -19.29 7.77 8.88
N ALA A 123 -19.89 6.92 8.04
CA ALA A 123 -21.11 6.21 8.39
C ALA A 123 -20.91 5.33 9.64
N ASN A 124 -19.82 4.58 9.72
CA ASN A 124 -19.56 3.69 10.86
C ASN A 124 -19.26 4.48 12.15
N TYR A 125 -18.63 5.65 12.06
CA TYR A 125 -18.40 6.51 13.21
C TYR A 125 -19.70 7.14 13.70
N LEU A 126 -20.53 7.68 12.80
CA LEU A 126 -21.80 8.30 13.17
C LEU A 126 -22.79 7.26 13.72
N GLU A 127 -22.80 6.04 13.18
CA GLU A 127 -23.57 4.91 13.72
C GLU A 127 -23.16 4.63 15.16
N TRP A 128 -21.86 4.43 15.41
CA TRP A 128 -21.33 4.23 16.77
C TRP A 128 -21.65 5.41 17.70
N LEU A 129 -21.55 6.64 17.21
CA LEU A 129 -21.82 7.84 18.01
C LEU A 129 -23.29 7.94 18.41
N CYS A 130 -24.21 7.66 17.48
CA CYS A 130 -25.64 7.58 17.76
C CYS A 130 -25.96 6.51 18.81
N GLU A 131 -25.41 5.31 18.64
CA GLU A 131 -25.59 4.21 19.61
C GLU A 131 -25.06 4.58 21.00
N TYR A 132 -23.90 5.24 21.06
CA TYR A 132 -23.27 5.65 22.31
C TYR A 132 -24.08 6.73 23.06
N LEU A 133 -24.59 7.74 22.34
CA LEU A 133 -25.25 8.90 22.96
C LEU A 133 -26.73 8.68 23.29
N ILE A 134 -27.44 7.90 22.47
CA ILE A 134 -28.91 7.77 22.61
C ILE A 134 -29.27 6.62 23.56
N ARG A 135 -28.35 5.66 23.84
CA ARG A 135 -28.60 4.47 24.70
C ARG A 135 -29.95 3.80 24.37
N CYS A 136 -30.11 3.29 23.14
CA CYS A 136 -31.41 2.83 22.63
C CYS A 136 -31.85 1.44 23.12
N ASP A 137 -33.15 1.31 23.39
CA ASP A 137 -33.95 0.08 23.28
C ASP A 137 -34.23 -0.26 21.80
N TYR A 138 -34.48 -1.54 21.50
CA TYR A 138 -34.53 -2.09 20.13
C TYR A 138 -35.50 -1.35 19.20
N GLU A 139 -36.67 -0.95 19.69
CA GLU A 139 -37.71 -0.28 18.89
C GLU A 139 -37.29 1.11 18.38
N ARG A 140 -36.32 1.75 19.03
CA ARG A 140 -35.91 3.13 18.71
C ARG A 140 -34.62 3.20 17.88
N ARG A 141 -34.29 2.13 17.14
CA ARG A 141 -33.09 2.01 16.29
C ARG A 141 -33.35 2.30 14.80
N GLU A 142 -34.62 2.39 14.38
CA GLU A 142 -34.98 2.53 12.97
C GLU A 142 -34.61 3.91 12.39
N ASP A 143 -34.73 4.97 13.17
CA ASP A 143 -34.34 6.34 12.79
C ASP A 143 -32.83 6.45 12.57
N ILE A 144 -32.02 5.86 13.45
CA ILE A 144 -30.56 5.73 13.29
C ILE A 144 -30.26 4.93 12.02
N SER A 145 -30.92 3.79 11.83
CA SER A 145 -30.68 2.92 10.67
C SER A 145 -30.99 3.64 9.36
N ARG A 146 -32.12 4.37 9.27
CA ARG A 146 -32.47 5.22 8.13
C ARG A 146 -31.44 6.31 7.88
N PHE A 147 -31.02 7.02 8.94
CA PHE A 147 -29.98 8.05 8.83
C PHE A 147 -28.67 7.48 8.29
N ILE A 148 -28.15 6.40 8.87
CA ILE A 148 -26.88 5.81 8.46
C ILE A 148 -26.97 5.22 7.05
N ASN A 149 -28.08 4.58 6.69
CA ASN A 149 -28.28 4.04 5.35
C ASN A 149 -28.30 5.15 4.29
N SER A 150 -28.87 6.32 4.58
CA SER A 150 -28.82 7.45 3.64
C SER A 150 -27.39 7.94 3.34
N ILE A 151 -26.45 7.82 4.29
CA ILE A 151 -25.01 8.07 4.05
C ILE A 151 -24.41 6.93 3.21
N ARG A 152 -24.78 5.67 3.52
CA ARG A 152 -24.26 4.48 2.82
C ARG A 152 -24.68 4.44 1.34
N GLU A 153 -25.88 4.92 1.01
CA GLU A 153 -26.41 4.98 -0.35
C GLU A 153 -25.63 5.93 -1.28
N ARG A 154 -24.96 6.94 -0.70
CA ARG A 154 -24.10 7.89 -1.43
C ARG A 154 -22.68 7.35 -1.67
N ARG A 155 -22.36 6.16 -1.16
CA ARG A 155 -21.10 5.49 -1.50
C ARG A 155 -21.10 5.20 -3.00
N PRO A 156 -19.96 5.38 -3.70
CA PRO A 156 -19.86 4.95 -5.09
C PRO A 156 -20.21 3.47 -5.18
N ARG A 157 -21.14 3.14 -6.09
CA ARG A 157 -21.44 1.75 -6.41
C ARG A 157 -20.21 1.13 -7.05
N LYS A 158 -20.01 -0.17 -6.83
CA LYS A 158 -18.97 -0.93 -7.52
C LYS A 158 -19.35 -1.00 -9.00
N GLN A 159 -18.86 -0.07 -9.80
CA GLN A 159 -19.05 -0.12 -11.25
C GLN A 159 -18.15 -1.20 -11.83
N ILE A 160 -18.64 -1.82 -12.91
CA ILE A 160 -17.81 -2.64 -13.76
C ILE A 160 -16.76 -1.72 -14.36
N ASP A 161 -15.51 -2.12 -14.21
CA ASP A 161 -14.39 -1.46 -14.83
C ASP A 161 -14.36 -1.91 -16.29
N PHE A 162 -14.99 -1.14 -17.18
CA PHE A 162 -15.10 -1.50 -18.60
C PHE A 162 -13.72 -1.69 -19.25
N ASP A 163 -12.71 -0.96 -18.75
CA ASP A 163 -11.33 -1.08 -19.20
C ASP A 163 -10.54 -2.17 -18.45
N PHE A 164 -11.19 -3.04 -17.67
CA PHE A 164 -10.48 -4.02 -16.83
C PHE A 164 -9.45 -4.83 -17.63
N TYR A 165 -9.84 -5.30 -18.82
CA TYR A 165 -9.00 -6.10 -19.72
C TYR A 165 -8.07 -5.27 -20.63
N THR A 166 -8.34 -3.98 -20.81
CA THR A 166 -7.59 -3.07 -21.71
C THR A 166 -6.66 -2.14 -20.94
N LYS A 167 -6.67 -2.20 -19.61
CA LYS A 167 -5.84 -1.37 -18.75
C LYS A 167 -4.36 -1.53 -19.02
N VAL A 168 -3.66 -0.39 -18.97
CA VAL A 168 -2.20 -0.31 -19.06
C VAL A 168 -1.57 -1.29 -18.08
N GLN A 169 -0.70 -2.13 -18.62
CA GLN A 169 0.00 -3.15 -17.86
C GLN A 169 0.92 -2.50 -16.82
N LYS A 170 0.86 -3.00 -15.58
CA LYS A 170 1.62 -2.44 -14.45
C LYS A 170 3.02 -3.02 -14.30
N SER A 171 3.31 -4.15 -14.94
CA SER A 171 4.68 -4.67 -15.04
C SER A 171 5.54 -3.71 -15.84
N LEU A 172 6.83 -3.73 -15.59
CA LEU A 172 7.81 -2.98 -16.37
C LEU A 172 8.11 -3.73 -17.68
N SER A 173 8.50 -2.99 -18.72
CA SER A 173 9.10 -3.57 -19.92
C SER A 173 10.54 -3.98 -19.66
N ASP A 174 11.09 -4.85 -20.50
CA ASP A 174 12.48 -5.28 -20.40
C ASP A 174 13.45 -4.10 -20.59
N SER A 175 13.12 -3.17 -21.50
CA SER A 175 13.87 -1.92 -21.69
C SER A 175 13.88 -1.04 -20.43
N GLN A 176 12.76 -0.93 -19.72
CA GLN A 176 12.71 -0.19 -18.45
C GLN A 176 13.57 -0.87 -17.38
N ILE A 177 13.54 -2.21 -17.28
CA ILE A 177 14.36 -2.98 -16.33
C ILE A 177 15.85 -2.77 -16.62
N VAL A 178 16.27 -2.94 -17.88
CA VAL A 178 17.66 -2.72 -18.30
C VAL A 178 18.11 -1.31 -17.98
N GLN A 179 17.30 -0.30 -18.30
CA GLN A 179 17.62 1.09 -18.02
C GLN A 179 17.75 1.37 -16.51
N ILE A 180 16.85 0.83 -15.69
CA ILE A 180 16.93 0.96 -14.23
C ILE A 180 18.25 0.40 -13.71
N PHE A 181 18.63 -0.83 -14.08
CA PHE A 181 19.83 -1.46 -13.55
C PHE A 181 21.11 -0.84 -14.12
N LYS A 182 21.11 -0.37 -15.38
CA LYS A 182 22.22 0.39 -15.96
C LYS A 182 22.49 1.69 -15.20
N CYS A 183 21.45 2.43 -14.86
CA CYS A 183 21.58 3.68 -14.12
C CYS A 183 21.87 3.48 -12.62
N LEU A 184 21.58 2.30 -12.06
CA LEU A 184 21.85 1.99 -10.64
C LEU A 184 23.20 1.33 -10.42
N GLN A 185 23.93 0.97 -11.47
CA GLN A 185 25.28 0.45 -11.36
C GLN A 185 26.15 1.41 -10.52
N PRO A 186 26.83 0.91 -9.47
CA PRO A 186 27.77 1.72 -8.70
C PRO A 186 28.87 2.32 -9.60
N GLU A 187 29.29 3.53 -9.28
CA GLU A 187 30.29 4.33 -10.02
C GLU A 187 29.90 4.73 -11.45
N SER A 188 28.70 4.37 -11.92
CA SER A 188 28.18 4.82 -13.22
C SER A 188 27.92 6.33 -13.22
N GLU A 189 28.29 7.00 -14.30
CA GLU A 189 27.99 8.43 -14.52
C GLU A 189 26.49 8.72 -14.59
N LEU A 190 25.69 7.73 -15.00
CA LEU A 190 24.23 7.83 -15.07
C LEU A 190 23.57 7.71 -13.69
N ASN A 191 24.32 7.39 -12.64
CA ASN A 191 23.77 7.14 -11.32
C ASN A 191 23.46 8.45 -10.58
N PRO A 192 22.19 8.76 -10.27
CA PRO A 192 21.80 10.05 -9.70
C PRO A 192 22.09 10.16 -8.19
N PHE A 193 22.76 9.16 -7.62
CA PHE A 193 23.02 9.06 -6.19
C PHE A 193 24.49 9.26 -5.88
N ARG A 194 24.76 9.77 -4.67
CA ARG A 194 26.12 9.86 -4.13
C ARG A 194 26.72 8.47 -3.98
N LYS A 195 28.01 8.30 -4.27
CA LYS A 195 28.75 7.03 -4.20
C LYS A 195 28.44 6.22 -2.93
N SER A 196 28.44 6.89 -1.77
CA SER A 196 28.19 6.28 -0.45
C SER A 196 26.83 5.57 -0.29
N VAL A 197 25.89 5.74 -1.22
CA VAL A 197 24.56 5.12 -1.14
C VAL A 197 24.19 4.30 -2.38
N GLN A 198 25.07 4.23 -3.38
CA GLN A 198 24.78 3.58 -4.66
C GLN A 198 24.57 2.08 -4.47
N SER A 199 25.50 1.38 -3.81
CA SER A 199 25.40 -0.06 -3.55
C SER A 199 24.14 -0.43 -2.76
N ARG A 200 23.77 0.38 -1.76
CA ARG A 200 22.53 0.19 -1.01
C ARG A 200 21.30 0.33 -1.92
N ASN A 201 21.24 1.38 -2.72
CA ASN A 201 20.07 1.68 -3.55
C ASN A 201 19.92 0.65 -4.67
N GLU A 202 21.02 0.20 -5.28
CA GLU A 202 21.04 -0.90 -6.24
C GLU A 202 20.49 -2.17 -5.59
N LEU A 203 21.03 -2.58 -4.44
CA LEU A 203 20.57 -3.78 -3.73
C LEU A 203 19.07 -3.71 -3.35
N ILE A 204 18.58 -2.54 -2.92
CA ILE A 204 17.14 -2.34 -2.63
C ILE A 204 16.29 -2.69 -3.86
N ILE A 205 16.66 -2.18 -5.03
CA ILE A 205 15.92 -2.43 -6.27
C ILE A 205 16.06 -3.88 -6.73
N THR A 206 17.26 -4.45 -6.61
CA THR A 206 17.55 -5.86 -6.88
C THR A 206 16.66 -6.78 -6.03
N MET A 207 16.63 -6.59 -4.71
CA MET A 207 15.81 -7.42 -3.81
C MET A 207 14.30 -7.25 -4.07
N LEU A 208 13.82 -6.03 -4.34
CA LEU A 208 12.42 -5.82 -4.70
C LEU A 208 12.04 -6.53 -6.01
N TYR A 209 12.96 -6.57 -6.97
CA TYR A 209 12.75 -7.23 -8.24
C TYR A 209 12.79 -8.74 -8.12
N CYS A 210 13.82 -9.30 -7.47
CA CYS A 210 14.03 -10.75 -7.35
C CYS A 210 13.03 -11.44 -6.42
N LEU A 211 12.64 -10.78 -5.32
CA LEU A 211 11.78 -11.38 -4.29
C LEU A 211 10.30 -10.98 -4.42
N GLY A 212 9.99 -9.96 -5.24
CA GLY A 212 8.62 -9.46 -5.39
C GLY A 212 8.01 -8.85 -4.10
N ILE A 213 8.83 -8.57 -3.08
CA ILE A 213 8.33 -8.09 -1.78
C ILE A 213 7.87 -6.63 -1.83
N ARG A 214 7.06 -6.23 -0.84
CA ARG A 214 6.63 -4.83 -0.69
C ARG A 214 7.75 -3.99 -0.10
N ALA A 215 7.77 -2.68 -0.38
CA ALA A 215 8.72 -1.77 0.25
C ALA A 215 8.66 -1.80 1.79
N GLY A 216 7.46 -1.94 2.37
CA GLY A 216 7.31 -2.09 3.82
C GLY A 216 7.93 -3.38 4.37
N GLU A 217 7.92 -4.46 3.60
CA GLU A 217 8.56 -5.74 3.96
C GLU A 217 10.08 -5.60 3.87
N LEU A 218 10.60 -5.04 2.77
CA LEU A 218 12.02 -4.79 2.57
C LEU A 218 12.64 -3.93 3.69
N LEU A 219 11.98 -2.84 4.07
CA LEU A 219 12.47 -1.91 5.10
C LEU A 219 12.30 -2.44 6.53
N ASN A 220 11.58 -3.56 6.71
CA ASN A 220 11.43 -4.26 7.98
C ASN A 220 12.47 -5.39 8.15
N LEU A 221 13.12 -5.85 7.06
CA LEU A 221 14.11 -6.92 7.09
C LEU A 221 15.25 -6.62 8.07
N ARG A 222 15.60 -7.63 8.86
CA ARG A 222 16.75 -7.66 9.75
C ARG A 222 17.81 -8.62 9.24
N ILE A 223 19.04 -8.48 9.72
CA ILE A 223 20.13 -9.43 9.42
C ILE A 223 19.74 -10.84 9.89
N SER A 224 19.13 -10.96 11.07
CA SER A 224 18.68 -12.24 11.63
C SER A 224 17.60 -12.94 10.81
N ASP A 225 16.99 -12.25 9.85
CA ASP A 225 15.97 -12.82 8.96
C ASP A 225 16.58 -13.58 7.79
N ILE A 226 17.90 -13.51 7.61
CA ILE A 226 18.62 -14.07 6.48
C ILE A 226 19.39 -15.29 6.94
N ASP A 227 18.98 -16.45 6.45
CA ASP A 227 19.65 -17.74 6.64
C ASP A 227 20.43 -18.07 5.36
N PHE A 228 21.75 -17.85 5.40
CA PHE A 228 22.65 -18.07 4.26
C PHE A 228 22.88 -19.56 3.97
N GLU A 229 22.82 -20.41 4.99
CA GLU A 229 22.98 -21.86 4.80
C GLU A 229 21.76 -22.44 4.09
N LYS A 230 20.55 -22.06 4.53
CA LYS A 230 19.30 -22.54 3.92
C LYS A 230 18.86 -21.73 2.71
N LYS A 231 19.55 -20.62 2.40
CA LYS A 231 19.19 -19.67 1.34
C LYS A 231 17.77 -19.10 1.51
N ILE A 232 17.39 -18.77 2.75
CA ILE A 232 16.05 -18.28 3.11
C ILE A 232 16.09 -16.85 3.66
N ILE A 233 15.23 -15.98 3.13
CA ILE A 233 14.88 -14.69 3.75
C ILE A 233 13.48 -14.78 4.35
N LYS A 234 13.38 -14.51 5.64
CA LYS A 234 12.13 -14.55 6.41
C LYS A 234 11.44 -13.18 6.36
N ILE A 235 10.22 -13.14 5.85
CA ILE A 235 9.36 -11.96 5.95
C ILE A 235 8.52 -12.07 7.22
N VAL A 236 8.83 -11.26 8.22
CA VAL A 236 8.22 -11.34 9.55
C VAL A 236 7.42 -10.08 9.89
N ARG A 237 6.20 -10.28 10.39
CA ARG A 237 5.31 -9.22 10.85
C ARG A 237 5.69 -8.79 12.27
N ARG A 238 6.31 -7.62 12.39
CA ARG A 238 6.71 -6.99 13.65
C ARG A 238 5.94 -5.69 13.89
N HIS A 239 4.65 -5.77 14.17
CA HIS A 239 3.88 -4.55 14.47
C HIS A 239 4.21 -4.09 15.88
N ASP A 240 4.31 -2.77 16.10
CA ASP A 240 4.61 -2.19 17.43
C ASP A 240 5.94 -2.68 18.02
N ASP A 241 6.94 -2.85 17.15
CA ASP A 241 8.26 -3.35 17.52
C ASP A 241 9.02 -2.35 18.41
N ILE A 242 9.39 -2.78 19.61
CA ILE A 242 10.16 -2.01 20.59
C ILE A 242 11.58 -1.67 20.13
N PHE A 243 12.16 -2.48 19.25
CA PHE A 243 13.51 -2.27 18.75
C PHE A 243 13.53 -1.43 17.46
N ASP A 244 12.37 -0.96 17.01
CA ASP A 244 12.24 -0.02 15.92
C ASP A 244 11.88 1.36 16.49
N ASP A 245 12.79 2.32 16.37
CA ASP A 245 12.60 3.69 16.86
C ASP A 245 11.82 4.58 15.87
N ARG A 246 11.48 4.07 14.70
CA ARG A 246 10.81 4.85 13.66
C ARG A 246 9.35 5.06 14.05
N LEU A 247 8.97 6.35 14.17
CA LEU A 247 7.58 6.77 14.35
C LEU A 247 6.66 6.26 13.23
N ASN A 248 7.18 6.22 12.00
CA ASN A 248 6.49 5.66 10.84
C ASN A 248 7.11 4.30 10.49
N GLN A 249 6.77 3.29 11.27
CA GLN A 249 7.28 1.95 11.07
C GLN A 249 6.85 1.35 9.71
N PRO A 250 7.78 0.79 8.92
CA PRO A 250 7.43 -0.07 7.79
C PRO A 250 6.83 -1.39 8.29
N LEU A 251 5.62 -1.69 7.83
CA LEU A 251 4.86 -2.86 8.28
C LEU A 251 4.70 -3.89 7.17
N VAL A 252 4.80 -5.17 7.56
CA VAL A 252 4.29 -6.29 6.76
C VAL A 252 2.77 -6.25 6.80
N LYS A 253 2.13 -6.24 5.63
CA LYS A 253 0.68 -6.00 5.49
C LYS A 253 -0.16 -7.21 5.89
N THR A 254 0.30 -8.40 5.55
CA THR A 254 -0.50 -9.62 5.55
C THR A 254 0.20 -10.72 6.34
N LEU A 255 0.70 -11.78 5.69
CA LEU A 255 1.23 -12.97 6.34
C LEU A 255 2.76 -13.03 6.29
N ASN A 256 3.31 -13.73 7.28
CA ASN A 256 4.72 -14.14 7.29
C ASN A 256 4.96 -15.20 6.21
N ARG A 257 6.19 -15.29 5.73
CA ARG A 257 6.62 -16.31 4.75
C ARG A 257 8.14 -16.37 4.63
N ASP A 258 8.60 -17.50 4.12
CA ASP A 258 10.00 -17.74 3.82
C ASP A 258 10.20 -17.69 2.31
N LEU A 259 11.21 -16.95 1.86
CA LEU A 259 11.53 -16.77 0.45
C LEU A 259 12.93 -17.27 0.16
N TYR A 260 13.05 -18.12 -0.85
CA TYR A 260 14.35 -18.53 -1.38
C TYR A 260 15.07 -17.36 -2.06
N PHE A 261 16.40 -17.33 -1.97
CA PHE A 261 17.25 -16.46 -2.76
C PHE A 261 18.43 -17.23 -3.38
N SER A 262 18.89 -16.80 -4.55
CA SER A 262 20.01 -17.44 -5.26
C SER A 262 21.38 -17.01 -4.72
N ASP A 263 22.43 -17.77 -5.05
CA ASP A 263 23.83 -17.43 -4.70
C ASP A 263 24.29 -16.08 -5.25
N TRP A 264 23.75 -15.68 -6.39
CA TRP A 264 24.00 -14.34 -6.94
C TRP A 264 23.41 -13.24 -6.05
N LEU A 265 22.18 -13.42 -5.58
CA LEU A 265 21.54 -12.47 -4.66
C LEU A 265 22.19 -12.50 -3.28
N GLU A 266 22.62 -13.68 -2.83
CA GLU A 266 23.44 -13.84 -1.62
C GLU A 266 24.67 -12.95 -1.65
N SER A 267 25.48 -13.07 -2.72
CA SER A 267 26.73 -12.33 -2.87
C SER A 267 26.49 -10.82 -2.77
N LYS A 268 25.40 -10.33 -3.38
CA LYS A 268 24.98 -8.92 -3.32
C LYS A 268 24.60 -8.49 -1.89
N ILE A 269 23.82 -9.30 -1.18
CA ILE A 269 23.41 -9.04 0.19
C ILE A 269 24.62 -9.05 1.12
N TYR A 270 25.45 -10.09 1.03
CA TYR A 270 26.64 -10.28 1.84
C TYR A 270 27.61 -9.11 1.68
N ASN A 271 27.94 -8.72 0.43
CA ASN A 271 28.84 -7.60 0.15
C ASN A 271 28.34 -6.28 0.73
N TYR A 272 27.03 -6.01 0.71
CA TYR A 272 26.47 -4.84 1.36
C TYR A 272 26.58 -4.93 2.89
N MET A 273 26.28 -6.10 3.46
CA MET A 273 26.30 -6.34 4.90
C MET A 273 27.70 -6.16 5.50
N THR A 274 28.73 -6.77 4.91
CA THR A 274 30.12 -6.74 5.40
C THR A 274 30.88 -5.49 4.95
N GLY A 275 30.44 -4.85 3.87
CA GLY A 275 31.04 -3.61 3.38
C GLY A 275 30.40 -2.36 4.00
N GLU A 276 29.69 -1.60 3.17
CA GLU A 276 29.20 -0.27 3.54
C GLU A 276 28.21 -0.31 4.72
N ARG A 277 27.38 -1.36 4.90
CA ARG A 277 26.46 -1.41 6.04
C ARG A 277 27.23 -1.45 7.36
N GLN A 278 28.16 -2.39 7.50
CA GLN A 278 28.98 -2.56 8.72
C GLN A 278 29.75 -1.28 9.07
N LYS A 279 30.24 -0.56 8.07
CA LYS A 279 30.95 0.73 8.27
C LYS A 279 30.11 1.78 8.98
N TYR A 280 28.84 1.94 8.61
CA TYR A 280 27.98 2.99 9.18
C TYR A 280 27.12 2.52 10.37
N SER A 281 26.94 1.22 10.59
CA SER A 281 26.08 0.71 11.66
C SER A 281 26.75 0.63 13.04
N LYS A 282 28.08 0.78 13.15
CA LYS A 282 28.86 0.47 14.38
C LYS A 282 28.39 1.16 15.66
N LYS A 283 27.71 2.30 15.58
CA LYS A 283 27.26 3.08 16.74
C LYS A 283 25.79 2.83 17.13
N ASN A 284 25.05 2.03 16.37
CA ASN A 284 23.61 1.84 16.57
C ASN A 284 23.28 0.40 17.00
N LYS A 285 22.45 0.25 18.03
CA LYS A 285 22.01 -1.05 18.56
C LYS A 285 20.75 -1.54 17.83
N HIS A 286 20.88 -1.92 16.56
CA HIS A 286 19.81 -2.59 15.82
C HIS A 286 20.34 -3.49 14.69
N ASP A 287 19.51 -4.40 14.20
CA ASP A 287 19.84 -5.42 13.22
C ASP A 287 19.18 -5.20 11.84
N PHE A 288 18.44 -4.10 11.61
CA PHE A 288 17.84 -3.78 10.31
C PHE A 288 18.84 -3.86 9.14
N LEU A 289 18.46 -4.53 8.04
CA LEU A 289 19.33 -4.71 6.88
C LEU A 289 19.68 -3.36 6.25
N PHE A 290 18.69 -2.55 5.91
CA PHE A 290 18.90 -1.28 5.22
C PHE A 290 18.98 -0.09 6.17
N ILE A 291 20.06 0.67 6.04
CA ILE A 291 20.37 1.83 6.89
C ILE A 291 20.53 3.13 6.08
N CYS A 292 20.34 4.25 6.77
CA CYS A 292 20.68 5.57 6.28
C CYS A 292 22.21 5.72 6.21
N GLN A 293 22.69 6.28 5.09
CA GLN A 293 24.11 6.46 4.78
C GLN A 293 24.31 7.88 4.24
N GLY A 294 25.44 8.51 4.60
CA GLY A 294 25.83 9.82 4.05
C GLY A 294 25.20 11.06 4.70
N SER A 295 24.48 10.93 5.82
CA SER A 295 24.02 12.06 6.64
C SER A 295 24.62 11.95 8.04
N LEU A 296 25.38 12.96 8.49
CA LEU A 296 26.10 12.90 9.76
C LEU A 296 25.18 12.59 10.96
N SER A 297 23.99 13.20 11.02
CA SER A 297 23.08 13.05 12.17
C SER A 297 22.22 11.78 12.16
N LYS A 298 22.03 11.15 11.00
CA LYS A 298 21.17 9.96 10.85
C LYS A 298 21.90 8.76 10.25
N SER A 299 23.23 8.82 10.17
CA SER A 299 24.03 7.72 9.64
C SER A 299 23.87 6.49 10.53
N GLY A 300 23.65 5.35 9.90
CA GLY A 300 23.52 4.07 10.59
C GLY A 300 22.12 3.73 11.08
N PHE A 301 21.20 4.70 11.18
CA PHE A 301 19.81 4.45 11.58
C PHE A 301 19.03 3.67 10.50
N PRO A 302 17.93 2.98 10.86
CA PRO A 302 17.13 2.22 9.91
C PRO A 302 16.56 3.12 8.79
N LEU A 303 16.58 2.61 7.55
CA LEU A 303 16.10 3.39 6.41
C LEU A 303 14.59 3.64 6.52
N THR A 304 14.17 4.89 6.31
CA THR A 304 12.74 5.27 6.44
C THR A 304 11.97 5.09 5.13
N ILE A 305 10.65 4.92 5.22
CA ILE A 305 9.75 4.89 4.04
C ILE A 305 9.93 6.15 3.19
N SER A 306 10.02 7.33 3.81
CA SER A 306 10.20 8.59 3.08
C SER A 306 11.57 8.68 2.38
N ALA A 307 12.63 8.09 2.94
CA ALA A 307 13.93 8.01 2.26
C ALA A 307 13.86 7.08 1.04
N TYR A 308 13.20 5.94 1.19
CA TYR A 308 12.91 5.04 0.07
C TYR A 308 12.07 5.72 -1.02
N GLU A 309 11.01 6.45 -0.67
CA GLU A 309 10.18 7.18 -1.64
C GLU A 309 10.98 8.26 -2.38
N LYS A 310 11.86 8.99 -1.68
CA LYS A 310 12.79 9.95 -2.30
C LYS A 310 13.74 9.27 -3.28
N MET A 311 14.24 8.09 -2.95
CA MET A 311 15.08 7.29 -3.85
C MET A 311 14.30 6.90 -5.12
N ILE A 312 13.09 6.35 -4.98
CA ILE A 312 12.23 6.03 -6.13
C ILE A 312 11.96 7.28 -6.97
N MET A 313 11.63 8.41 -6.35
CA MET A 313 11.38 9.68 -7.06
C MET A 313 12.59 10.18 -7.85
N LYS A 314 13.82 9.92 -7.38
CA LYS A 314 15.03 10.23 -8.15
C LYS A 314 15.17 9.31 -9.37
N ILE A 315 14.94 8.00 -9.21
CA ILE A 315 15.01 7.04 -10.32
C ILE A 315 14.02 7.41 -11.43
N LYS A 316 12.79 7.78 -11.05
CA LYS A 316 11.75 8.21 -11.99
C LYS A 316 12.14 9.42 -12.86
N ARG A 317 13.07 10.25 -12.38
CA ARG A 317 13.50 11.48 -13.07
C ARG A 317 14.71 11.29 -13.98
N ILE A 318 15.32 10.10 -13.96
CA ILE A 318 16.48 9.79 -14.80
C ILE A 318 16.07 9.80 -16.27
N ASP A 319 14.94 9.18 -16.59
CA ASP A 319 14.51 8.94 -17.97
C ASP A 319 12.97 9.07 -18.06
N PRO A 320 12.43 9.74 -19.08
CA PRO A 320 10.98 9.83 -19.31
C PRO A 320 10.27 8.46 -19.35
N ALA A 321 10.93 7.41 -19.84
CA ALA A 321 10.41 6.05 -19.84
C ALA A 321 10.18 5.49 -18.42
N LEU A 322 10.77 6.08 -17.39
CA LEU A 322 10.63 5.68 -15.98
C LEU A 322 9.64 6.56 -15.19
N ASN A 323 8.90 7.45 -15.85
CA ASN A 323 7.95 8.36 -15.20
C ASN A 323 6.84 7.66 -14.40
N ASP A 324 6.51 6.42 -14.76
CA ASP A 324 5.52 5.60 -14.05
C ASP A 324 6.14 4.57 -13.09
N PHE A 325 7.48 4.54 -12.96
CA PHE A 325 8.19 3.60 -12.11
C PHE A 325 7.78 3.74 -10.64
N SER A 326 7.69 2.59 -9.97
CA SER A 326 7.58 2.48 -8.51
C SER A 326 8.00 1.07 -8.09
N GLY A 327 8.39 0.88 -6.82
CA GLY A 327 8.70 -0.48 -6.35
C GLY A 327 7.52 -1.44 -6.40
N HIS A 328 6.27 -0.96 -6.44
CA HIS A 328 5.14 -1.86 -6.64
C HIS A 328 5.05 -2.39 -8.08
N ARG A 329 5.60 -1.68 -9.06
CA ARG A 329 5.71 -2.19 -10.43
C ARG A 329 6.70 -3.35 -10.52
N LEU A 330 7.80 -3.32 -9.76
CA LEU A 330 8.71 -4.47 -9.66
C LEU A 330 7.99 -5.72 -9.17
N ARG A 331 7.12 -5.58 -8.17
CA ARG A 331 6.24 -6.66 -7.71
C ARG A 331 5.29 -7.17 -8.81
N HIS A 332 4.72 -6.29 -9.62
CA HIS A 332 3.92 -6.69 -10.78
C HIS A 332 4.77 -7.43 -11.83
N THR A 333 5.98 -6.96 -12.11
CA THR A 333 6.92 -7.64 -13.02
C THR A 333 7.29 -9.02 -12.49
N TRP A 334 7.58 -9.16 -11.19
CA TRP A 334 7.85 -10.46 -10.57
C TRP A 334 6.69 -11.44 -10.75
N ASN A 335 5.44 -10.99 -10.56
CA ASN A 335 4.28 -11.87 -10.78
C ASN A 335 4.14 -12.31 -12.24
N TYR A 336 4.46 -11.42 -13.17
CA TYR A 336 4.46 -11.76 -14.59
C TYR A 336 5.53 -12.81 -14.91
N VAL A 337 6.74 -12.66 -14.39
CA VAL A 337 7.82 -13.66 -14.52
C VAL A 337 7.40 -14.98 -13.87
N PHE A 338 6.86 -14.94 -12.65
CA PHE A 338 6.31 -16.13 -11.98
C PHE A 338 5.29 -16.87 -12.84
N SER A 339 4.35 -16.16 -13.50
CA SER A 339 3.37 -16.81 -14.37
C SER A 339 4.01 -17.52 -15.57
N LYS A 340 5.07 -16.94 -16.15
CA LYS A 340 5.83 -17.57 -17.23
C LYS A 340 6.53 -18.85 -16.74
N GLU A 341 7.32 -18.75 -15.67
CA GLU A 341 8.05 -19.89 -15.13
C GLU A 341 7.11 -20.99 -14.63
N SER A 342 6.00 -20.62 -13.99
CA SER A 342 4.97 -21.57 -13.58
C SER A 342 4.36 -22.30 -14.78
N SER A 343 4.15 -21.60 -15.91
CA SER A 343 3.66 -22.22 -17.15
C SER A 343 4.69 -23.20 -17.73
N ASN A 344 5.98 -22.88 -17.67
CA ASN A 344 7.05 -23.75 -18.15
C ASN A 344 7.17 -25.03 -17.30
N LEU A 345 7.22 -24.91 -15.97
CA LEU A 345 7.28 -26.07 -15.07
C LEU A 345 6.09 -27.02 -15.26
N ARG A 346 4.88 -26.48 -15.48
CA ARG A 346 3.72 -27.34 -15.77
C ARG A 346 3.82 -28.05 -17.11
N LYS A 347 4.47 -27.46 -18.12
CA LYS A 347 4.74 -28.14 -19.41
C LYS A 347 5.78 -29.25 -19.25
N GLU A 348 6.69 -29.10 -18.29
CA GLU A 348 7.67 -30.13 -17.90
C GLU A 348 7.05 -31.25 -17.04
N GLY A 349 5.73 -31.22 -16.81
CA GLY A 349 5.01 -32.26 -16.09
C GLY A 349 4.94 -32.07 -14.57
N VAL A 350 5.42 -30.94 -14.05
CA VAL A 350 5.33 -30.65 -12.60
C VAL A 350 3.92 -30.22 -12.25
N SER A 351 3.23 -31.02 -11.43
CA SER A 351 1.87 -30.73 -10.95
C SER A 351 1.90 -29.90 -9.66
N PHE A 352 1.22 -28.76 -9.67
CA PHE A 352 1.00 -27.90 -8.51
C PHE A 352 -0.07 -26.85 -8.80
N GLU A 353 -0.64 -26.24 -7.76
CA GLU A 353 -1.60 -25.14 -7.86
C GLU A 353 -0.90 -23.76 -7.90
N PRO A 354 -0.82 -23.07 -9.05
CA PRO A 354 -0.02 -21.85 -9.19
C PRO A 354 -0.53 -20.70 -8.32
N GLU A 355 -1.85 -20.62 -8.12
CA GLU A 355 -2.46 -19.54 -7.34
C GLU A 355 -2.16 -19.67 -5.84
N GLU A 356 -2.06 -20.90 -5.34
CA GLU A 356 -1.69 -21.19 -3.95
C GLU A 356 -0.23 -20.86 -3.70
N ILE A 357 0.68 -21.38 -4.52
CA ILE A 357 2.13 -21.08 -4.43
C ILE A 357 2.36 -19.57 -4.53
N ARG A 358 1.69 -18.91 -5.48
CA ARG A 358 1.81 -17.45 -5.60
C ARG A 358 1.29 -16.75 -4.37
N SER A 359 0.15 -17.15 -3.83
CA SER A 359 -0.41 -16.54 -2.61
C SER A 359 0.56 -16.68 -1.44
N TYR A 360 1.16 -17.86 -1.27
CA TYR A 360 2.24 -18.10 -0.30
C TYR A 360 3.42 -17.14 -0.52
N LEU A 361 4.05 -17.15 -1.71
CA LEU A 361 5.23 -16.33 -2.03
C LEU A 361 4.96 -14.82 -1.98
N MET A 362 3.71 -14.40 -2.19
CA MET A 362 3.28 -13.01 -2.12
C MET A 362 2.76 -12.60 -0.74
N GLY A 363 2.66 -13.56 0.18
CA GLY A 363 2.14 -13.42 1.54
C GLY A 363 0.67 -13.02 1.56
N TRP A 364 -0.12 -13.39 0.56
CA TRP A 364 -1.55 -13.11 0.50
C TRP A 364 -2.32 -14.13 1.33
N SER A 365 -3.41 -13.67 1.96
CA SER A 365 -4.38 -14.59 2.56
C SER A 365 -4.94 -15.51 1.47
N PRO A 366 -5.06 -16.82 1.76
CA PRO A 366 -5.79 -17.74 0.88
C PRO A 366 -7.14 -17.14 0.51
N ASN A 367 -7.56 -17.31 -0.75
CA ASN A 367 -8.87 -16.87 -1.25
C ASN A 367 -9.14 -15.35 -1.27
N SER A 368 -8.12 -14.48 -1.08
CA SER A 368 -8.32 -13.02 -1.13
C SER A 368 -8.74 -12.44 -2.49
N GLY A 369 -8.73 -13.26 -3.56
CA GLY A 369 -8.96 -12.82 -4.95
C GLY A 369 -7.86 -11.92 -5.52
N THR A 370 -6.82 -11.62 -4.73
CA THR A 370 -5.74 -10.69 -5.11
C THR A 370 -4.98 -11.14 -6.35
N VAL A 371 -4.86 -12.46 -6.53
CA VAL A 371 -4.18 -13.13 -7.65
C VAL A 371 -4.63 -12.60 -9.01
N LYS A 372 -5.94 -12.35 -9.17
CA LYS A 372 -6.55 -11.89 -10.43
C LYS A 372 -5.96 -10.59 -10.94
N PHE A 373 -5.56 -9.68 -10.05
CA PHE A 373 -4.99 -8.37 -10.43
C PHE A 373 -3.54 -8.42 -10.90
N TYR A 374 -2.83 -9.52 -10.65
CA TYR A 374 -1.41 -9.67 -11.00
C TYR A 374 -1.18 -10.53 -12.25
N ASN A 375 -2.18 -11.32 -12.67
CA ASN A 375 -2.10 -12.17 -13.86
C ASN A 375 -2.33 -11.46 -15.20
N HIS A 376 -2.76 -10.19 -15.17
CA HIS A 376 -3.34 -9.52 -16.32
C HIS A 376 -2.46 -9.55 -17.60
N LYS A 377 -1.17 -9.18 -17.49
CA LYS A 377 -0.25 -9.17 -18.64
C LYS A 377 -0.08 -10.56 -19.24
N PHE A 378 0.17 -11.56 -18.39
CA PHE A 378 0.36 -12.94 -18.83
C PHE A 378 -0.91 -13.48 -19.50
N ASN A 379 -2.08 -13.22 -18.91
CA ASN A 379 -3.36 -13.66 -19.48
C ASN A 379 -3.60 -13.05 -20.86
N ILE A 380 -3.33 -11.75 -21.07
CA ILE A 380 -3.45 -11.12 -22.39
C ILE A 380 -2.54 -11.83 -23.41
N GLU A 381 -1.28 -12.08 -23.06
CA GLU A 381 -0.34 -12.76 -23.96
C GLU A 381 -0.83 -14.17 -24.33
N GLN A 382 -1.29 -14.95 -23.36
CA GLN A 382 -1.83 -16.28 -23.61
C GLN A 382 -3.14 -16.24 -24.40
N SER A 383 -4.03 -15.29 -24.12
CA SER A 383 -5.27 -15.09 -24.87
C SER A 383 -5.00 -14.78 -26.34
N ASN A 384 -4.01 -13.93 -26.63
CA ASN A 384 -3.62 -13.62 -28.01
C ASN A 384 -3.06 -14.84 -28.74
N LEU A 385 -2.21 -15.64 -28.07
CA LEU A 385 -1.69 -16.88 -28.65
C LEU A 385 -2.80 -17.90 -28.92
N LEU A 386 -3.74 -18.05 -27.98
CA LEU A 386 -4.88 -18.96 -28.15
C LEU A 386 -5.79 -18.49 -29.29
N MET A 387 -6.10 -17.20 -29.36
CA MET A 387 -6.95 -16.65 -30.41
C MET A 387 -6.36 -16.88 -31.81
N ARG A 388 -5.04 -16.72 -31.97
CA ARG A 388 -4.35 -17.04 -33.23
C ARG A 388 -4.53 -18.51 -33.61
N LYS A 389 -4.39 -19.44 -32.67
CA LYS A 389 -4.60 -20.88 -32.92
C LYS A 389 -6.05 -21.21 -33.29
N VAL A 390 -7.01 -20.55 -32.63
CA VAL A 390 -8.43 -20.69 -32.94
C VAL A 390 -8.71 -20.25 -34.37
N GLN A 391 -8.21 -19.07 -34.77
CA GLN A 391 -8.36 -18.56 -36.13
C GLN A 391 -7.73 -19.49 -37.17
N MET A 392 -6.48 -19.92 -36.96
CA MET A 392 -5.81 -20.87 -37.86
C MET A 392 -6.61 -22.17 -38.04
N LYS A 393 -7.19 -22.72 -36.97
CA LYS A 393 -8.02 -23.93 -37.05
C LYS A 393 -9.31 -23.69 -37.85
N ILE A 394 -9.96 -22.54 -37.66
CA ILE A 394 -11.16 -22.15 -38.41
C ILE A 394 -10.81 -21.95 -39.89
N GLU A 395 -9.70 -21.26 -40.19
CA GLU A 395 -9.20 -21.04 -41.55
C GLU A 395 -8.92 -22.37 -42.27
N CYS A 396 -8.26 -23.32 -41.61
CA CYS A 396 -8.04 -24.66 -42.18
C CYS A 396 -9.35 -25.39 -42.50
N PHE A 397 -10.37 -25.26 -41.64
CA PHE A 397 -11.68 -25.88 -41.87
C PHE A 397 -12.43 -25.21 -43.04
N LEU A 398 -12.47 -23.87 -43.07
CA LEU A 398 -13.15 -23.12 -44.13
C LEU A 398 -12.42 -23.22 -45.48
N GLY A 399 -11.09 -23.22 -45.48
CA GLY A 399 -10.26 -23.37 -46.68
C GLY A 399 -10.21 -24.81 -47.22
N GLY A 400 -10.48 -25.81 -46.39
CA GLY A 400 -10.59 -27.21 -46.81
C GLY A 400 -11.87 -27.55 -47.56
N GLY A 401 -12.86 -26.64 -47.62
CA GLY A 401 -14.13 -26.82 -48.33
C GLY A 401 -14.17 -26.22 -49.75
N GLN A 402 -13.04 -25.83 -50.33
CA GLN A 402 -12.97 -25.26 -51.68
C GLN A 402 -12.32 -26.18 -52.73
N ASN A 403 -12.02 -27.44 -52.39
CA ASN A 403 -11.42 -28.41 -53.31
C ASN A 403 -12.20 -29.75 -53.33
N GLU A 404 -13.53 -29.70 -53.49
CA GLU A 404 -14.33 -30.85 -53.96
C GLU A 404 -15.17 -30.46 -55.17
#